data_AF-A0AB36HRK4-F1
#
_entry.id   AF-A0AB36HRK4-F1
#
_cell.length_a   1.000
_cell.length_b   1.000
_cell.length_c   1.000
_cell.angle_alpha   90.00
_cell.angle_beta   90.00
_cell.angle_gamma   90.00
#
_symmetry.space_group_name_H-M   'P 1'
#
loop_
_entity.id
_entity.type
_entity.pdbx_description
1 polymer ?
#
loop_
_entity_poly.entity_id
_entity_poly.type
_entity_poly.pdbx_seq_one_letter_code
_entity_poly.pdbx_strand_id
1 'polypeptide(L)'
;MNRLTFNETRHQATGRFQSLSFGLDIELNAILDNWKDGKPPLGDETGPGRPAYSVSAISPDGELIELQGAVWMGKIKRGPNAGKDFLRITADDMSFPAPLNLTAWELKGGKEAVFEIKWERPRRAANAA
;
A
#
# COMPACT_ATOMS: atom_id res chain seq x y z
N MET A 1 -4.23 -14.40 6.16
CA MET A 1 -2.88 -13.84 5.91
C MET A 1 -3.07 -12.47 5.29
N ASN A 2 -2.31 -11.47 5.73
CA ASN A 2 -2.45 -10.11 5.25
C ASN A 2 -1.89 -10.00 3.84
N ARG A 3 -2.77 -9.91 2.84
CA ARG A 3 -2.41 -10.00 1.43
C ARG A 3 -3.18 -8.98 0.61
N LEU A 4 -2.52 -8.51 -0.44
CA LEU A 4 -3.06 -7.66 -1.48
C LEU A 4 -2.80 -8.35 -2.83
N THR A 5 -3.82 -8.46 -3.67
CA THR A 5 -3.75 -9.10 -4.98
C THR A 5 -4.11 -8.08 -6.05
N PHE A 6 -3.19 -7.88 -6.99
CA PHE A 6 -3.40 -7.02 -8.15
C PHE A 6 -4.09 -7.78 -9.28
N ASN A 7 -4.95 -7.07 -10.01
CA ASN A 7 -5.45 -7.54 -11.29
C ASN A 7 -4.35 -7.53 -12.36
N GLU A 8 -4.66 -8.07 -13.55
CA GLU A 8 -3.69 -8.24 -14.64
C GLU A 8 -3.03 -6.93 -15.11
N THR A 9 -3.77 -5.83 -15.06
CA THR A 9 -3.30 -4.49 -15.47
C THR A 9 -2.54 -3.78 -14.35
N ARG A 10 -2.55 -4.34 -13.14
CA ARG A 10 -2.10 -3.71 -11.90
C ARG A 10 -2.80 -2.38 -11.58
N HIS A 11 -3.90 -2.04 -12.24
CA HIS A 11 -4.64 -0.80 -11.96
C HIS A 11 -5.52 -0.91 -10.72
N GLN A 12 -5.83 -2.11 -10.28
CA GLN A 12 -6.63 -2.35 -9.09
C GLN A 12 -5.98 -3.44 -8.26
N ALA A 13 -6.09 -3.32 -6.94
CA ALA A 13 -5.74 -4.40 -6.03
C ALA A 13 -6.73 -4.49 -4.88
N THR A 14 -7.06 -5.71 -4.48
CA THR A 14 -7.92 -5.97 -3.33
C THR A 14 -7.22 -6.86 -2.32
N GLY A 15 -7.52 -6.67 -1.06
CA GLY A 15 -6.84 -7.39 0.00
C GLY A 15 -7.49 -7.20 1.35
N ARG A 16 -7.00 -7.98 2.31
CA ARG A 16 -7.40 -7.83 3.71
C ARG A 16 -6.17 -7.64 4.56
N PHE A 17 -6.22 -6.62 5.40
CA PHE A 17 -5.29 -6.43 6.50
C PHE A 17 -5.99 -6.78 7.82
N GLN A 18 -5.36 -7.62 8.64
CA GLN A 18 -5.87 -7.99 9.95
C GLN A 18 -4.75 -7.95 10.98
N SER A 19 -5.06 -7.37 12.13
CA SER A 19 -4.25 -7.39 13.35
C SER A 19 -5.05 -8.05 14.48
N LEU A 20 -4.46 -8.13 15.68
CA LEU A 20 -5.19 -8.59 16.86
C LEU A 20 -6.32 -7.64 17.28
N SER A 21 -6.24 -6.36 16.91
CA SER A 21 -7.13 -5.32 17.42
C SER A 21 -8.20 -4.88 16.40
N PHE A 22 -7.96 -5.09 15.11
CA PHE A 22 -8.91 -4.74 14.05
C PHE A 22 -8.57 -5.44 12.73
N GLY A 23 -9.52 -5.43 11.79
CA GLY A 23 -9.32 -5.82 10.40
C GLY A 23 -9.90 -4.78 9.45
N LEU A 24 -9.34 -4.71 8.26
CA LEU A 24 -9.69 -3.78 7.20
C LEU A 24 -9.60 -4.50 5.86
N ASP A 25 -10.69 -4.53 5.11
CA ASP A 25 -10.67 -4.90 3.70
C ASP A 25 -10.26 -3.66 2.90
N ILE A 26 -9.17 -3.78 2.14
CA ILE A 26 -8.50 -2.69 1.45
C ILE A 26 -8.68 -2.88 -0.05
N GLU A 27 -9.04 -1.79 -0.72
CA GLU A 27 -9.00 -1.66 -2.17
C GLU A 27 -8.06 -0.53 -2.58
N LEU A 28 -7.20 -0.80 -3.56
CA LEU A 28 -6.33 0.19 -4.19
C LEU A 28 -6.80 0.42 -5.62
N ASN A 29 -6.91 1.69 -6.00
CA ASN A 29 -7.28 2.10 -7.36
C ASN A 29 -6.20 3.02 -7.94
N ALA A 30 -5.72 2.71 -9.14
CA ALA A 30 -4.64 3.47 -9.77
C ALA A 30 -5.08 4.91 -10.03
N ILE A 31 -4.22 5.86 -9.66
CA ILE A 31 -4.38 7.27 -10.02
C ILE A 31 -3.79 7.42 -11.42
N LEU A 32 -4.61 7.17 -12.44
CA LEU A 32 -4.14 7.03 -13.83
C LEU A 32 -3.36 8.26 -14.32
N ASP A 33 -3.72 9.47 -13.87
CA ASP A 33 -3.01 10.72 -14.22
C ASP A 33 -1.55 10.76 -13.73
N ASN A 34 -1.21 9.95 -12.71
CA ASN A 34 0.15 9.83 -12.21
C ASN A 34 0.95 8.74 -12.91
N TRP A 35 0.29 7.85 -13.67
CA TRP A 35 0.93 6.78 -14.41
C TRP A 35 1.40 7.32 -15.77
N LYS A 36 2.61 6.94 -16.17
CA LYS A 36 3.17 7.31 -17.47
C LYS A 36 3.40 6.07 -18.30
N ASP A 37 2.90 6.07 -19.53
CA ASP A 37 3.04 4.96 -20.48
C ASP A 37 2.59 3.60 -19.88
N GLY A 38 1.51 3.63 -19.10
CA GLY A 38 0.96 2.44 -18.42
C GLY A 38 1.83 1.92 -17.25
N LYS A 39 2.79 2.71 -16.77
CA LYS A 39 3.65 2.36 -15.64
C LYS A 39 3.36 3.24 -14.42
N PRO A 40 3.33 2.66 -13.21
CA PRO A 40 3.14 3.42 -11.98
C PRO A 40 4.32 4.36 -11.74
N PRO A 41 4.10 5.51 -11.08
CA PRO A 41 5.19 6.34 -10.60
C PRO A 41 6.01 5.54 -9.57
N LEU A 42 7.31 5.44 -9.81
CA LEU A 42 8.25 4.82 -8.88
C LEU A 42 9.01 5.91 -8.14
N GLY A 43 9.15 5.76 -6.83
CA GLY A 43 10.07 6.58 -6.05
C GLY A 43 11.53 6.33 -6.46
N ASP A 44 12.33 7.40 -6.47
CA ASP A 44 13.74 7.40 -6.87
C ASP A 44 14.64 7.92 -5.73
N GLU A 45 15.83 8.40 -6.05
CA GLU A 45 16.75 8.99 -5.07
C GLU A 45 16.35 10.41 -4.64
N THR A 46 15.51 11.08 -5.42
CA THR A 46 15.07 12.46 -5.18
C THR A 46 13.78 12.53 -4.37
N GLY A 47 13.03 11.44 -4.26
CA GLY A 47 11.87 11.39 -3.40
C GLY A 47 10.96 10.17 -3.61
N PRO A 48 9.84 10.11 -2.89
CA PRO A 48 8.91 8.99 -2.96
C PRO A 48 8.15 8.89 -4.29
N GLY A 49 8.29 9.86 -5.19
CA GLY A 49 7.48 10.01 -6.39
C GLY A 49 6.07 10.53 -6.09
N ARG A 50 5.21 10.52 -7.11
CA ARG A 50 3.77 10.76 -6.97
C ARG A 50 3.08 9.51 -6.43
N PRO A 51 1.92 9.64 -5.76
CA PRO A 51 1.16 8.47 -5.35
C PRO A 51 0.67 7.69 -6.59
N ALA A 52 0.83 6.37 -6.54
CA ALA A 52 0.42 5.46 -7.61
C ALA A 52 -1.05 5.06 -7.49
N TYR A 53 -1.59 4.97 -6.27
CA TYR A 53 -2.96 4.55 -6.01
C TYR A 53 -3.63 5.41 -4.94
N SER A 54 -4.95 5.55 -5.02
CA SER A 54 -5.82 5.87 -3.90
C SER A 54 -6.09 4.61 -3.08
N VAL A 55 -6.58 4.79 -1.86
CA VAL A 55 -6.89 3.69 -0.93
C VAL A 55 -8.31 3.85 -0.40
N SER A 56 -9.07 2.76 -0.48
CA SER A 56 -10.43 2.67 0.03
C SER A 56 -10.55 1.48 0.98
N ALA A 57 -11.48 1.57 1.92
CA ALA A 57 -11.93 0.48 2.76
C ALA A 57 -13.26 -0.07 2.25
N ILE A 58 -13.55 -1.33 2.57
CA ILE A 58 -14.89 -1.89 2.46
C ILE A 58 -15.46 -1.99 3.88
N SER A 59 -16.58 -1.34 4.13
CA SER A 59 -17.28 -1.39 5.42
C SER A 59 -18.01 -2.73 5.62
N PRO A 60 -18.43 -3.07 6.85
CA PRO A 60 -19.09 -4.35 7.13
C PRO A 60 -20.40 -4.59 6.35
N ASP A 61 -21.08 -3.53 5.92
CA ASP A 61 -22.27 -3.53 5.07
C ASP A 61 -21.95 -3.61 3.56
N GLY A 62 -20.67 -3.61 3.20
CA GLY A 62 -20.20 -3.76 1.82
C GLY A 62 -20.06 -2.45 1.05
N GLU A 63 -20.21 -1.30 1.70
CA GLU A 63 -19.98 0.01 1.06
C GLU A 63 -18.48 0.31 0.93
N LEU A 64 -18.11 0.99 -0.16
CA LEU A 64 -16.75 1.43 -0.39
C LEU A 64 -16.56 2.80 0.25
N ILE A 65 -15.70 2.89 1.26
CA ILE A 65 -15.34 4.12 1.96
C ILE A 65 -13.99 4.58 1.43
N GLU A 66 -13.95 5.75 0.81
CA GLU A 66 -12.69 6.38 0.45
C GLU A 66 -11.96 6.84 1.72
N LEU A 67 -10.73 6.34 1.93
CA LEU A 67 -9.90 6.75 3.06
C LEU A 67 -9.05 7.94 2.61
N GLN A 68 -8.82 8.92 3.48
CA GLN A 68 -7.87 9.98 3.17
C GLN A 68 -6.46 9.39 3.20
N GLY A 69 -5.89 9.13 2.03
CA GLY A 69 -4.67 8.35 1.97
C GLY A 69 -4.18 8.13 0.55
N ALA A 70 -3.04 7.48 0.46
CA ALA A 70 -2.41 7.19 -0.82
C ALA A 70 -1.40 6.05 -0.69
N VAL A 71 -1.07 5.48 -1.86
CA VAL A 71 -0.06 4.44 -1.96
C VAL A 71 1.05 4.87 -2.90
N TRP A 72 2.28 4.76 -2.43
CA TRP A 72 3.48 4.96 -3.22
C TRP A 72 4.15 3.64 -3.54
N MET A 73 4.63 3.50 -4.77
CA MET A 73 5.40 2.35 -5.20
C MET A 73 6.89 2.67 -5.18
N GLY A 74 7.71 1.70 -4.78
CA GLY A 74 9.15 1.82 -4.83
C GLY A 74 9.81 0.48 -5.10
N LYS A 75 11.14 0.51 -5.26
CA LYS A 75 11.97 -0.68 -5.39
C LYS A 75 12.87 -0.88 -4.19
N ILE A 76 12.99 -2.12 -3.74
CA ILE A 76 13.89 -2.49 -2.66
C ILE A 76 15.32 -2.28 -3.14
N LYS A 77 16.09 -1.45 -2.44
CA LYS A 77 17.44 -1.05 -2.86
C LYS A 77 18.54 -2.05 -2.48
N ARG A 78 18.36 -2.82 -1.40
CA ARG A 78 19.41 -3.67 -0.81
C ARG A 78 18.86 -4.99 -0.25
N GLY A 79 19.73 -6.00 -0.16
CA GLY A 79 19.43 -7.30 0.44
C GLY A 79 18.89 -8.35 -0.54
N PRO A 80 18.48 -9.53 -0.05
CA PRO A 80 18.05 -10.66 -0.88
C PRO A 80 16.82 -10.40 -1.77
N ASN A 81 16.06 -9.34 -1.47
CA ASN A 81 14.88 -8.93 -2.23
C ASN A 81 15.12 -7.67 -3.09
N ALA A 82 16.38 -7.24 -3.27
CA ALA A 82 16.68 -6.06 -4.07
C ALA A 82 16.08 -6.16 -5.49
N GLY A 83 15.55 -5.04 -6.00
CA GLY A 83 14.90 -4.94 -7.30
C GLY A 83 13.39 -5.25 -7.32
N LYS A 84 12.87 -5.96 -6.30
CA LYS A 84 11.43 -6.22 -6.17
C LYS A 84 10.66 -4.96 -5.80
N ASP A 85 9.39 -4.93 -6.17
CA ASP A 85 8.49 -3.83 -5.86
C ASP A 85 8.03 -3.91 -4.40
N PHE A 86 7.81 -2.74 -3.80
CA PHE A 86 7.13 -2.61 -2.51
C PHE A 86 6.19 -1.41 -2.53
N LEU A 87 5.16 -1.48 -1.69
CA LEU A 87 4.17 -0.42 -1.51
C LEU A 87 4.33 0.20 -0.14
N ARG A 88 4.18 1.52 -0.08
CA ARG A 88 3.95 2.27 1.15
C ARG A 88 2.53 2.78 1.10
N ILE A 89 1.72 2.37 2.06
CA ILE A 89 0.31 2.68 2.14
C ILE A 89 0.11 3.56 3.37
N THR A 90 -0.49 4.72 3.18
CA THR A 90 -0.98 5.55 4.27
C THR A 90 -2.48 5.67 4.09
N ALA A 91 -3.23 5.38 5.14
CA ALA A 91 -4.68 5.52 5.19
C ALA A 91 -5.06 6.26 6.48
N ASP A 92 -5.80 7.34 6.35
CA ASP A 92 -6.27 8.18 7.44
C ASP A 92 -7.80 8.27 7.38
N ASP A 93 -8.42 8.16 8.54
CA ASP A 93 -9.87 8.22 8.73
C ASP A 93 -10.17 8.52 10.21
N MET A 94 -11.29 9.19 10.48
CA MET A 94 -11.67 9.56 11.85
C MET A 94 -11.90 8.35 12.77
N SER A 95 -12.16 7.17 12.21
CA SER A 95 -12.28 5.91 12.97
C SER A 95 -10.93 5.39 13.49
N PHE A 96 -9.81 5.86 12.94
CA PHE A 96 -8.48 5.50 13.42
C PHE A 96 -7.99 6.48 14.48
N PRO A 97 -7.37 6.02 15.57
CA PRO A 97 -6.78 6.92 16.58
C PRO A 97 -5.56 7.68 16.06
N ALA A 98 -4.99 7.25 14.92
CA ALA A 98 -3.91 7.88 14.19
C ALA A 98 -3.85 7.29 12.76
N PRO A 99 -3.20 7.96 11.79
CA PRO A 99 -3.05 7.43 10.43
C PRO A 99 -2.43 6.04 10.41
N LEU A 100 -3.07 5.12 9.70
CA LEU A 100 -2.59 3.76 9.49
C LEU A 100 -1.51 3.76 8.40
N ASN A 101 -0.31 3.35 8.77
CA ASN A 101 0.81 3.21 7.85
C ASN A 101 1.17 1.73 7.69
N LEU A 102 1.14 1.23 6.46
CA LEU A 102 1.41 -0.16 6.11
C LEU A 102 2.48 -0.22 5.01
N THR A 103 3.20 -1.33 4.98
CA THR A 103 4.13 -1.65 3.89
C THR A 103 3.70 -2.97 3.27
N ALA A 104 3.64 -3.04 1.94
CA ALA A 104 3.35 -4.30 1.25
C ALA A 104 4.55 -4.76 0.42
N TRP A 105 4.96 -6.02 0.57
CA TRP A 105 6.13 -6.60 -0.09
C TRP A 105 5.71 -7.60 -1.16
N GLU A 106 6.30 -7.53 -2.36
CA GLU A 106 5.98 -8.47 -3.43
C GLU A 106 6.35 -9.92 -3.05
N LEU A 107 5.35 -10.80 -2.97
CA LEU A 107 5.53 -12.25 -2.80
C LEU A 107 5.66 -12.94 -4.15
N LYS A 108 4.82 -12.53 -5.11
CA LYS A 108 4.73 -13.11 -6.45
C LYS A 108 4.50 -11.97 -7.45
N GLY A 109 5.38 -11.86 -8.45
CA GLY A 109 5.20 -10.94 -9.57
C GLY A 109 4.42 -11.56 -10.74
N GLY A 110 4.38 -10.86 -11.87
CA GLY A 110 3.64 -11.27 -13.06
C GLY A 110 2.27 -10.60 -13.17
N LYS A 111 1.36 -11.22 -13.96
CA LYS A 111 0.03 -10.69 -14.27
C LYS A 111 -0.81 -10.49 -13.02
N GLU A 112 -0.94 -11.51 -12.17
CA GLU A 112 -1.58 -11.40 -10.87
C GLU A 112 -0.52 -11.26 -9.78
N ALA A 113 -0.08 -10.02 -9.56
CA ALA A 113 0.93 -9.75 -8.55
C ALA A 113 0.33 -9.84 -7.14
N VAL A 114 1.00 -10.56 -6.24
CA VAL A 114 0.57 -10.74 -4.85
C VAL A 114 1.58 -10.11 -3.92
N PHE A 115 1.09 -9.27 -3.01
CA PHE A 115 1.89 -8.57 -2.01
C PHE A 115 1.46 -9.00 -0.61
N GLU A 116 2.43 -9.16 0.29
CA GLU A 116 2.20 -9.36 1.72
C GLU A 116 2.15 -8.01 2.43
N ILE A 117 1.03 -7.71 3.09
CA ILE A 117 0.88 -6.48 3.86
C ILE A 117 1.44 -6.69 5.26
N LYS A 118 2.38 -5.84 5.65
CA LYS A 118 2.96 -5.77 6.98
C LYS A 118 2.65 -4.43 7.63
N TRP A 119 2.25 -4.50 8.89
CA TRP A 119 2.18 -3.32 9.73
C TRP A 119 3.52 -3.14 10.43
N GLU A 120 4.25 -2.11 10.03
CA GLU A 120 5.37 -1.62 10.80
C GLU A 120 4.93 -0.28 11.38
N ARG A 121 4.70 -0.23 12.70
CA ARG A 121 4.65 1.08 13.36
C ARG A 121 5.99 1.77 13.07
N PRO A 122 6.01 3.04 12.62
CA PRO A 122 7.23 3.81 12.63
C PRO A 122 7.82 3.63 14.03
N ARG A 123 9.05 3.11 14.13
CA ARG A 123 9.73 3.14 15.42
C ARG A 123 9.69 4.61 15.82
N ARG A 124 9.02 4.93 16.94
CA ARG A 124 9.32 6.18 17.64
C ARG A 124 10.83 6.23 17.67
N ALA A 125 11.43 7.26 17.08
CA ALA A 125 12.84 7.50 17.29
C ALA A 125 13.03 7.42 18.81
N ALA A 126 13.68 6.35 19.27
CA ALA A 126 14.15 6.27 20.64
C ALA A 126 15.21 7.37 20.69
N ASN A 127 14.76 8.57 21.05
CA ASN A 127 15.50 9.78 21.37
C ASN A 127 14.47 10.92 21.53
N ALA A 128 13.61 10.81 22.55
CA ALA A 128 13.32 11.98 23.36
C ALA A 128 14.33 11.91 24.50
N ALA A 129 15.16 12.95 24.59
CA ALA A 129 16.28 13.11 25.51
C ALA A 129 15.89 12.92 26.98
#